data_AF-A0A1F6TNJ2-F1
#
_entry.id   AF-A0A1F6TNJ2-F1
#
_cell.length_a   1.000
_cell.length_b   1.000
_cell.length_c   1.000
_cell.angle_alpha   90.00
_cell.angle_beta   90.00
_cell.angle_gamma   90.00
#
_symmetry.space_group_name_H-M   'P 1'
#
loop_
_entity.id
_entity.type
_entity.pdbx_description
1 polymer ?
#
loop_
_entity_poly.entity_id
_entity_poly.type
_entity_poly.pdbx_seq_one_letter_code
_entity_poly.pdbx_strand_id
1 'polypeptide(L)'
;MARFVSRERALIAGALLFWVWLPAAFAVPALVAQVIDGDTIVLTEGRHVRLIGVNTPEFWAGRNSESAAGARGAGAARRAHAR
;
A
#
# COMPACT_ATOMS: atom_id res chain seq x y z
N MET A 1 -42.07 -23.68 -1.17
CA MET A 1 -41.25 -23.46 0.04
C MET A 1 -40.38 -22.23 -0.19
N ALA A 2 -40.92 -21.02 -0.02
CA ALA A 2 -40.22 -19.76 -0.30
C ALA A 2 -39.44 -19.33 0.96
N ARG A 3 -38.10 -19.29 0.88
CA ARG A 3 -37.25 -18.76 1.96
C ARG A 3 -37.28 -17.23 1.89
N PHE A 4 -37.98 -16.59 2.82
CA PHE A 4 -37.85 -15.15 3.05
C PHE A 4 -36.45 -14.86 3.62
N VAL A 5 -35.64 -14.09 2.90
CA VAL A 5 -34.44 -13.49 3.46
C VAL A 5 -34.90 -12.40 4.44
N SER A 6 -34.46 -12.46 5.70
CA SER A 6 -34.81 -11.41 6.68
C SER A 6 -34.21 -10.07 6.25
N ARG A 7 -34.94 -8.97 6.49
CA ARG A 7 -34.53 -7.58 6.13
C ARG A 7 -33.11 -7.27 6.60
N GLU A 8 -32.74 -7.68 7.80
CA GLU A 8 -31.41 -7.50 8.38
C GLU A 8 -30.31 -8.17 7.56
N ARG A 9 -30.54 -9.42 7.11
CA ARG A 9 -29.60 -10.15 6.26
C ARG A 9 -29.46 -9.49 4.89
N ALA A 10 -30.54 -8.96 4.34
CA ALA A 10 -30.51 -8.23 3.08
C ALA A 10 -29.72 -6.91 3.20
N LEU A 11 -29.87 -6.18 4.31
CA LEU A 11 -29.12 -4.96 4.58
C LEU A 11 -27.62 -5.23 4.76
N ILE A 12 -27.26 -6.27 5.50
CA ILE A 12 -25.85 -6.67 5.67
C ILE A 12 -25.25 -7.11 4.34
N ALA A 13 -25.94 -7.95 3.57
CA ALA A 13 -25.47 -8.37 2.26
C ALA A 13 -25.29 -7.18 1.31
N GLY A 14 -26.24 -6.22 1.32
CA GLY A 14 -26.13 -4.99 0.54
C GLY A 14 -24.97 -4.10 0.98
N ALA A 15 -24.75 -3.94 2.29
CA ALA A 15 -23.65 -3.16 2.83
C ALA A 15 -22.28 -3.78 2.50
N LEU A 16 -22.15 -5.11 2.57
CA LEU A 16 -20.94 -5.81 2.19
C LEU A 16 -20.67 -5.70 0.68
N LEU A 17 -21.70 -5.85 -0.15
CA LEU A 17 -21.58 -5.66 -1.59
C LEU A 17 -21.15 -4.22 -1.92
N PHE A 18 -21.76 -3.23 -1.26
CA PHE A 18 -21.43 -1.82 -1.42
C PHE A 18 -19.99 -1.54 -0.99
N TRP A 19 -19.55 -2.05 0.15
CA TRP A 19 -18.19 -1.83 0.65
C TRP A 19 -17.11 -2.44 -0.25
N VAL A 20 -17.40 -3.60 -0.86
CA VAL A 20 -16.48 -4.25 -1.79
C VAL A 20 -16.45 -3.57 -3.16
N TRP A 21 -17.60 -3.14 -3.69
CA TRP A 21 -17.69 -2.66 -5.07
C TRP A 21 -17.56 -1.14 -5.25
N LEU A 22 -17.86 -0.34 -4.23
CA LEU A 22 -17.79 1.12 -4.34
C LEU A 22 -16.38 1.67 -4.59
N PRO A 23 -15.29 1.17 -3.97
CA PRO A 23 -13.96 1.77 -4.14
C PRO A 23 -13.45 1.71 -5.59
N ALA A 24 -13.73 0.60 -6.29
CA ALA A 24 -13.32 0.43 -7.68
C ALA A 24 -14.00 1.43 -8.64
N ALA A 25 -15.18 1.93 -8.29
CA ALA A 25 -15.92 2.88 -9.10
C ALA A 25 -15.27 4.28 -9.16
N PHE A 26 -14.35 4.59 -8.25
CA PHE A 26 -13.65 5.89 -8.21
C PHE A 26 -12.20 5.83 -8.72
N ALA A 27 -11.74 4.66 -9.18
CA ALA A 27 -10.41 4.54 -9.76
C ALA A 27 -10.35 5.25 -11.12
N VAL A 28 -9.34 6.10 -11.30
CA VAL A 28 -9.08 6.77 -12.57
C VAL A 28 -7.98 6.02 -13.31
N PRO A 29 -8.21 5.52 -14.54
CA PRO A 29 -7.17 4.91 -15.36
C PRO A 29 -6.02 5.91 -15.61
N ALA A 30 -4.78 5.44 -15.48
CA ALA A 30 -3.60 6.24 -15.72
C ALA A 30 -2.53 5.38 -16.39
N LEU A 31 -1.65 6.03 -17.18
CA LEU A 31 -0.52 5.37 -17.82
C LEU A 31 0.77 5.81 -17.14
N VAL A 32 1.63 4.84 -16.83
CA VAL A 32 2.92 5.08 -16.19
C VAL A 32 3.96 5.44 -17.26
N ALA A 33 4.64 6.56 -17.08
CA ALA A 33 5.80 6.94 -17.88
C ALA A 33 7.11 6.43 -17.28
N GLN A 34 7.28 6.54 -15.95
CA GLN A 34 8.51 6.19 -15.25
C GLN A 34 8.22 5.75 -13.81
N VAL A 35 9.04 4.84 -13.28
CA VAL A 35 9.10 4.49 -11.85
C VAL A 35 10.30 5.21 -11.25
N ILE A 36 10.09 6.01 -10.19
CA ILE A 36 11.15 6.73 -9.48
C ILE A 36 11.67 5.85 -8.34
N ASP A 37 10.76 5.44 -7.46
CA ASP A 37 11.01 4.57 -6.30
C ASP A 37 9.89 3.53 -6.19
N GLY A 38 10.00 2.60 -5.26
CA GLY A 38 9.02 1.51 -5.09
C GLY A 38 7.61 1.98 -4.69
N ASP A 39 7.45 3.23 -4.24
CA ASP A 39 6.16 3.86 -3.94
C ASP A 39 5.87 5.13 -4.76
N THR A 40 6.77 5.51 -5.67
CA THR A 40 6.69 6.80 -6.38
C THR A 40 6.84 6.61 -7.89
N ILE A 41 5.84 7.05 -8.65
CA ILE A 41 5.77 6.93 -10.12
C ILE A 41 5.47 8.27 -10.79
N VAL A 42 5.85 8.40 -12.06
CA VAL A 42 5.47 9.51 -12.95
C VAL A 42 4.50 9.00 -14.00
N LEU A 43 3.40 9.71 -14.18
CA LEU A 43 2.39 9.42 -15.20
C LEU A 43 2.74 10.07 -16.54
N THR A 44 2.18 9.58 -17.64
CA THR A 44 2.44 10.10 -19.00
C THR A 44 2.14 11.58 -19.18
N GLU A 45 1.25 12.14 -18.38
CA GLU A 45 0.93 13.57 -18.36
C GLU A 45 1.85 14.40 -17.45
N GLY A 46 2.89 13.79 -16.86
CA GLY A 46 3.91 14.46 -16.05
C GLY A 46 3.59 14.60 -14.56
N ARG A 47 2.45 14.08 -14.08
CA ARG A 47 2.12 14.07 -12.65
C ARG A 47 2.94 13.04 -11.90
N HIS A 48 3.46 13.42 -10.73
CA HIS A 48 4.10 12.49 -9.78
C HIS A 48 3.05 11.95 -8.81
N VAL A 49 3.02 10.64 -8.60
CA VAL A 49 2.09 9.95 -7.71
C VAL A 49 2.87 9.13 -6.70
N ARG A 50 2.56 9.32 -5.41
CA ARG A 50 3.05 8.48 -4.30
C ARG A 50 1.94 7.56 -3.81
N LEU A 51 2.25 6.29 -3.65
CA LEU A 51 1.32 5.29 -3.15
C LEU A 51 1.07 5.50 -1.65
N ILE A 52 -0.21 5.60 -1.27
CA ILE A 52 -0.61 5.78 0.13
C ILE A 52 -0.56 4.45 0.87
N GLY A 53 0.04 4.45 2.07
CA GLY A 53 0.17 3.24 2.89
C GLY A 53 1.27 2.28 2.45
N VAL A 54 2.03 2.64 1.41
CA VAL A 54 3.23 1.93 0.97
C VAL A 54 4.43 2.81 1.28
N ASN A 55 5.41 2.26 1.98
CA ASN A 55 6.70 2.91 2.20
C ASN A 55 7.79 1.92 1.74
N THR A 56 8.59 2.33 0.77
CA THR A 56 9.65 1.50 0.20
C THR A 56 11.03 2.03 0.57
N PRO A 57 12.05 1.16 0.68
CA PRO A 57 13.43 1.62 0.78
C PRO A 57 13.77 2.54 -0.40
N GLU A 58 14.22 3.75 -0.09
CA GLU A 58 14.53 4.79 -1.08
C GLU A 58 15.79 4.42 -1.87
N PHE A 59 15.76 4.50 -3.22
CA PHE A 59 16.90 4.11 -4.07
C PHE A 59 17.97 5.20 -4.18
N TRP A 60 17.66 6.44 -3.80
CA TRP A 60 18.60 7.56 -3.89
C TRP A 60 19.42 7.69 -2.59
N ALA A 61 20.73 7.42 -2.69
CA ALA A 61 21.71 7.65 -1.63
C ALA A 61 22.08 9.14 -1.52
N GLY A 62 21.11 10.01 -1.20
CA GLY A 62 21.39 11.38 -0.77
C GLY A 62 21.59 11.41 0.75
N ARG A 63 22.32 12.42 1.24
CA ARG A 63 22.86 12.58 2.62
C ARG A 63 21.84 12.39 3.78
N ASN A 64 20.55 12.23 3.48
CA ASN A 64 19.46 12.12 4.43
C ASN A 64 18.58 10.87 4.18
N SER A 65 19.06 9.85 3.44
CA SER A 65 18.33 8.60 3.21
C SER A 65 17.97 7.94 4.55
N GLU A 66 16.68 7.83 4.82
CA GLU A 66 16.14 7.22 6.03
C GLU A 66 16.29 5.69 5.97
N SER A 67 17.51 5.16 6.07
CA SER A 67 17.73 3.72 6.27
C SER A 67 19.10 3.33 6.86
N ALA A 68 19.70 4.19 7.71
CA ALA A 68 20.58 3.68 8.77
C ALA A 68 19.84 2.76 9.78
N ALA A 69 18.51 2.68 9.70
CA ALA A 69 17.68 1.78 10.50
C ALA A 69 17.86 0.30 10.14
N GLY A 70 18.25 -0.03 8.89
CA GLY A 70 18.61 -1.41 8.50
C GLY A 70 19.94 -1.88 9.11
N ALA A 71 20.83 -0.95 9.46
CA ALA A 71 22.14 -1.28 10.04
C ALA A 71 22.08 -1.58 11.56
N ARG A 72 21.04 -1.11 12.27
CA ARG A 72 20.94 -1.30 13.73
C ARG A 72 20.43 -2.68 14.14
N GLY A 73 19.76 -3.42 13.25
CA GLY A 73 19.32 -4.80 13.50
C GLY A 73 20.40 -5.87 13.35
N ALA A 74 21.43 -5.62 12.52
CA ALA A 74 22.47 -6.62 12.22
C ALA A 74 23.63 -6.68 13.24
N GLY A 75 23.67 -5.73 14.19
CA GLY A 75 24.74 -5.61 15.20
C GLY A 75 24.40 -6.16 16.59
N ALA A 76 23.14 -6.48 16.88
CA ALA A 76 22.73 -6.99 18.19
C ALA A 76 22.92 -8.51 18.32
N ALA A 77 22.79 -9.26 17.22
CA ALA A 77 22.92 -10.72 17.23
C ALA A 77 24.36 -11.24 17.43
N ARG A 78 25.39 -10.43 17.17
CA ARG A 78 26.80 -10.85 17.30
C ARG A 78 27.39 -10.72 18.71
N ARG A 79 26.67 -10.12 19.66
CA ARG A 79 27.14 -9.94 21.04
C ARG A 79 26.61 -10.97 22.04
N ALA A 80 25.68 -11.82 21.64
CA ALA A 80 25.09 -12.86 22.50
C ALA A 80 25.88 -14.17 22.51
N HIS A 81 26.86 -14.37 21.62
CA HIS A 81 27.64 -15.60 21.50
C HIS A 81 29.07 -15.52 22.08
N ALA A 82 29.43 -14.40 22.71
CA ALA A 82 30.78 -14.13 23.23
C ALA A 82 30.81 -13.92 24.75
N ARG A 83 29.97 -14.64 25.50
CA ARG A 83 30.07 -14.72 26.97
C ARG A 83 29.97 -16.16 27.42
#